data_AF-A0A803N9M2-F1
#
_entry.id   AF-A0A803N9M2-F1
#
_cell.length_a   1.000
_cell.length_b   1.000
_cell.length_c   1.000
_cell.angle_alpha   90.00
_cell.angle_beta   90.00
_cell.angle_gamma   90.00
#
_symmetry.space_group_name_H-M   'P 1'
#
loop_
_entity.id
_entity.type
_entity.pdbx_description
1 polymer ?
#
loop_
_entity_poly.entity_id
_entity_poly.type
_entity_poly.pdbx_seq_one_letter_code
_entity_poly.pdbx_strand_id
1 'polypeptide(L)'
;MQDSYEKASYMCPEVEVEAMEGCEDTPEQLSGERSFSTLCFALALHQMIKSPFRAIDEFDVFMDAVSRKISLDTLVDLRYHMDHSGCSSPVMIS
;
A
#
# COMPACT_ATOMS: atom_id res chain seq x y z
N MET A 1 -1.13 -14.84 -13.06
CA MET A 1 -1.70 -15.67 -11.97
C MET A 1 -0.59 -16.36 -11.20
N GLN A 2 0.33 -17.09 -11.86
CA GLN A 2 1.50 -17.68 -11.19
C GLN A 2 2.41 -16.62 -10.51
N ASP A 3 2.74 -15.53 -11.22
CA ASP A 3 3.61 -14.46 -10.69
C ASP A 3 3.00 -13.72 -9.49
N SER A 4 1.67 -13.56 -9.49
CA SER A 4 0.95 -12.91 -8.39
C SER A 4 0.95 -13.77 -7.14
N TYR A 5 0.73 -15.09 -7.28
CA TYR A 5 0.79 -16.03 -6.16
C TYR A 5 2.19 -16.11 -5.54
N GLU A 6 3.24 -16.16 -6.37
CA GLU A 6 4.62 -16.20 -5.87
C GLU A 6 4.98 -14.92 -5.10
N LYS A 7 4.63 -13.74 -5.63
CA LYS A 7 4.82 -12.48 -4.91
C LYS A 7 3.96 -12.40 -3.63
N ALA A 8 2.74 -12.94 -3.63
CA ALA A 8 1.88 -12.96 -2.45
C ALA A 8 2.47 -13.87 -1.35
N SER A 9 3.00 -15.03 -1.73
CA SER A 9 3.69 -15.94 -0.80
C SER A 9 4.93 -15.30 -0.16
N TYR A 10 5.60 -14.37 -0.85
CA TYR A 10 6.69 -13.59 -0.24
C TYR A 10 6.19 -12.57 0.78
N MET A 11 5.08 -11.88 0.47
CA MET A 11 4.48 -10.87 1.36
C MET A 11 3.77 -11.48 2.58
N CYS A 12 3.13 -12.64 2.39
CA CYS A 12 2.38 -13.42 3.37
C CYS A 12 2.74 -14.91 3.21
N PRO A 13 3.81 -15.39 3.85
CA PRO A 13 4.17 -16.80 3.82
C PRO A 13 3.11 -17.67 4.50
N GLU A 14 2.95 -18.89 4.01
CA GLU A 14 1.93 -19.85 4.46
C GLU A 14 1.96 -20.10 5.98
N VAL A 15 3.15 -20.09 6.61
CA VAL A 15 3.31 -20.21 8.06
C VAL A 15 2.64 -19.08 8.86
N GLU A 16 2.55 -17.87 8.28
CA GLU A 16 1.84 -16.75 8.91
C GLU A 16 0.33 -16.83 8.66
N VAL A 17 -0.09 -17.39 7.53
CA VAL A 17 -1.50 -17.66 7.24
C VAL A 17 -2.03 -18.73 8.19
N GLU A 18 -1.26 -19.79 8.45
CA GLU A 18 -1.60 -20.83 9.43
C GLU A 18 -1.62 -20.33 10.87
N ALA A 19 -0.77 -19.33 11.19
CA ALA A 19 -0.76 -18.70 12.51
C ALA A 19 -2.00 -17.82 12.77
N MET A 20 -2.70 -17.38 11.72
CA MET A 20 -4.00 -16.72 11.81
C MET A 20 -5.12 -17.77 11.91
N GLU A 21 -5.21 -18.48 13.03
CA GLU A 21 -6.30 -19.42 13.29
C GLU A 21 -7.68 -18.71 13.18
N GLY A 22 -8.51 -19.13 12.22
CA GLY A 22 -9.88 -18.64 12.03
C GLY A 22 -10.09 -17.60 10.92
N CYS A 23 -9.04 -17.28 10.16
CA CYS A 23 -9.10 -16.39 9.00
C CYS A 23 -9.28 -17.23 7.71
N GLU A 24 -10.39 -17.03 6.98
CA GLU A 24 -10.67 -17.71 5.70
C GLU A 24 -10.07 -16.96 4.49
N ASP A 25 -9.22 -15.96 4.73
CA ASP A 25 -8.66 -15.11 3.69
C ASP A 25 -7.49 -15.77 2.96
N THR A 26 -7.42 -15.57 1.65
CA THR A 26 -6.30 -16.10 0.85
C THR A 26 -5.00 -15.32 1.10
N PRO A 27 -3.82 -15.91 0.79
CA PRO A 27 -2.55 -15.20 0.89
C PRO A 27 -2.54 -13.86 0.13
N GLU A 28 -3.25 -13.77 -1.00
CA GLU A 28 -3.41 -12.53 -1.76
C GLU A 28 -4.24 -11.49 -1.01
N GLN A 29 -5.35 -11.88 -0.38
CA GLN A 29 -6.19 -10.98 0.43
C GLN A 29 -5.39 -10.42 1.61
N LEU A 30 -4.72 -11.29 2.36
CA LEU A 30 -3.86 -10.90 3.48
C LEU A 30 -2.70 -10.00 3.01
N SER A 31 -2.11 -10.30 1.85
CA SER A 31 -1.07 -9.44 1.25
C SER A 31 -1.64 -8.08 0.88
N GLY A 32 -2.87 -8.02 0.38
CA GLY A 32 -3.59 -6.78 0.09
C GLY A 32 -3.79 -5.90 1.33
N GLU A 33 -4.24 -6.49 2.44
CA GLU A 33 -4.40 -5.78 3.73
C GLU A 33 -3.07 -5.23 4.26
N ARG A 34 -2.00 -6.02 4.17
CA ARG A 34 -0.65 -5.59 4.56
C ARG A 34 -0.15 -4.45 3.68
N SER A 35 -0.35 -4.52 2.37
CA SER A 35 0.00 -3.44 1.45
C SER A 35 -0.79 -2.17 1.77
N PHE A 36 -2.08 -2.28 2.11
CA PHE A 36 -2.91 -1.15 2.50
C PHE A 36 -2.44 -0.48 3.79
N SER A 37 -2.14 -1.28 4.82
CA SER A 37 -1.59 -0.79 6.08
C SER A 37 -0.23 -0.11 5.88
N THR A 38 0.64 -0.71 5.06
CA THR A 38 1.96 -0.14 4.71
C THR A 38 1.81 1.21 4.00
N LEU A 39 0.88 1.33 3.05
CA LEU A 39 0.60 2.60 2.38
C LEU A 39 0.10 3.65 3.38
N CYS A 40 -0.90 3.32 4.20
CA CYS A 40 -1.44 4.25 5.21
C CYS A 40 -0.36 4.75 6.17
N PHE A 41 0.53 3.85 6.61
CA PHE A 41 1.66 4.21 7.45
C PHE A 41 2.65 5.15 6.74
N ALA A 42 2.99 4.85 5.49
CA ALA A 42 3.86 5.71 4.68
C ALA A 42 3.27 7.12 4.46
N LEU A 43 1.94 7.20 4.27
CA LEU A 43 1.22 8.47 4.15
C LEU A 43 1.16 9.24 5.47
N ALA A 44 0.97 8.55 6.60
CA ALA A 44 1.02 9.19 7.92
C ALA A 44 2.40 9.77 8.24
N LEU A 45 3.47 9.06 7.85
CA LEU A 45 4.85 9.54 7.98
C LEU A 45 5.23 10.64 6.98
N HIS A 46 4.41 10.86 5.95
CA HIS A 46 4.75 11.75 4.85
C HIS A 46 5.15 13.16 5.34
N GLN A 47 4.43 13.72 6.31
CA GLN A 47 4.69 15.07 6.83
C GLN A 47 6.00 15.17 7.64
N MET A 48 6.50 14.04 8.18
CA MET A 48 7.71 14.00 8.99
C MET A 48 8.97 13.83 8.13
N ILE A 49 8.83 13.21 6.96
CA ILE A 49 9.95 12.87 6.08
C ILE A 49 10.05 13.88 4.95
N LYS A 50 11.02 14.80 5.04
CA LYS A 50 11.36 15.73 3.95
C LYS A 50 12.14 14.99 2.86
N SER A 51 11.51 14.79 1.70
CA SER A 51 12.15 14.23 0.51
C SER A 51 11.80 15.07 -0.72
N PRO A 52 12.75 15.37 -1.64
CA PRO A 52 12.46 16.15 -2.85
C PRO A 52 11.53 15.43 -3.85
N PHE A 53 11.43 14.10 -3.77
CA PHE A 53 10.46 13.29 -4.51
C PHE A 53 10.15 12.03 -3.71
N ARG A 54 8.96 11.46 -3.88
CA ARG A 54 8.58 10.19 -3.25
C ARG A 54 7.99 9.28 -4.30
N ALA A 55 8.59 8.11 -4.50
CA ALA A 55 8.04 7.10 -5.40
C ALA A 55 7.38 5.99 -4.58
N ILE A 56 6.19 5.58 -4.99
CA ILE A 56 5.49 4.40 -4.47
C ILE A 56 5.20 3.53 -5.69
N ASP A 57 5.73 2.31 -5.68
CA ASP A 57 5.66 1.36 -6.80
C ASP A 57 4.97 0.06 -6.33
N GLU A 58 4.25 -0.58 -7.25
CA GLU A 58 3.51 -1.85 -7.08
C GLU A 58 2.66 -1.98 -5.79
N PHE A 59 2.26 -0.87 -5.17
CA PHE A 59 1.57 -0.91 -3.87
C PHE A 59 0.18 -1.54 -3.95
N ASP A 60 -0.46 -1.53 -5.12
CA ASP A 60 -1.82 -2.01 -5.34
C ASP A 60 -1.91 -3.44 -5.90
N VAL A 61 -0.77 -4.13 -6.10
CA VAL A 61 -0.70 -5.41 -6.83
C VAL A 61 -1.59 -6.51 -6.21
N PHE A 62 -1.80 -6.45 -4.90
CA PHE A 62 -2.66 -7.36 -4.12
C PHE A 62 -3.95 -6.72 -3.61
N MET A 63 -4.15 -5.42 -3.86
CA MET A 63 -5.35 -4.75 -3.43
C MET A 63 -6.52 -5.10 -4.34
N ASP A 64 -7.67 -5.38 -3.72
CA ASP A 64 -8.93 -5.49 -4.42
C ASP A 64 -9.37 -4.13 -5.01
N ALA A 65 -10.43 -4.11 -5.80
CA ALA A 65 -10.88 -2.90 -6.48
C ALA A 65 -11.27 -1.78 -5.50
N VAL A 66 -11.82 -2.13 -4.33
CA VAL A 66 -12.26 -1.16 -3.32
C VAL A 66 -11.05 -0.53 -2.63
N SER A 67 -10.13 -1.34 -2.11
CA SER A 67 -8.94 -0.85 -1.38
C SER A 67 -8.00 -0.08 -2.30
N ARG A 68 -7.88 -0.50 -3.56
CA ARG A 68 -7.10 0.21 -4.58
C ARG A 68 -7.64 1.60 -4.86
N LYS A 69 -8.97 1.73 -5.00
CA LYS A 69 -9.61 3.02 -5.21
C LYS A 69 -9.36 3.95 -4.02
N ILE A 70 -9.61 3.48 -2.81
CA ILE A 70 -9.40 4.27 -1.58
C ILE A 70 -7.94 4.72 -1.48
N SER A 71 -7.00 3.82 -1.76
CA SER A 71 -5.56 4.11 -1.75
C SER A 71 -5.15 5.20 -2.75
N LEU A 72 -5.62 5.10 -3.99
CA LEU A 72 -5.36 6.10 -5.03
C LEU A 72 -6.00 7.45 -4.69
N ASP A 73 -7.26 7.45 -4.23
CA ASP A 73 -7.96 8.67 -3.83
C ASP A 73 -7.20 9.36 -2.67
N THR A 74 -6.71 8.59 -1.69
CA THR A 74 -5.93 9.12 -0.56
C THR A 74 -4.58 9.70 -1.01
N LEU A 75 -3.89 9.06 -1.96
CA LEU A 75 -2.63 9.55 -2.53
C LEU A 75 -2.82 10.89 -3.26
N VAL A 76 -3.88 10.97 -4.05
CA VAL A 76 -4.26 12.18 -4.79
C VAL A 76 -4.65 13.30 -3.83
N ASP A 77 -5.44 13.00 -2.81
CA ASP A 77 -5.85 13.96 -1.77
C ASP A 77 -4.65 14.52 -0.99
N LEU A 78 -3.73 13.63 -0.58
CA LEU A 78 -2.51 14.03 0.12
C LEU A 78 -1.66 14.99 -0.74
N ARG A 79 -1.57 14.76 -2.05
CA ARG A 79 -0.90 15.68 -2.98
C ARG A 79 -1.56 17.06 -2.98
N TYR A 80 -2.87 17.13 -3.10
CA TYR A 80 -3.60 18.41 -3.12
C TYR A 80 -3.46 19.19 -1.79
N HIS A 81 -3.44 18.49 -0.67
CA HIS A 81 -3.24 19.09 0.64
C HIS A 81 -1.82 19.63 0.87
N MET A 82 -0.79 18.99 0.30
CA MET A 82 0.61 19.41 0.45
C MET A 82 0.94 20.70 -0.32
N ASP A 83 0.28 20.96 -1.46
CA ASP A 83 0.50 22.18 -2.28
C ASP A 83 0.26 23.49 -1.50
N HIS A 84 -0.57 23.47 -0.45
CA HIS A 84 -0.87 24.65 0.37
C HIS A 84 0.11 24.89 1.53
N SER A 85 0.96 23.91 1.85
CA SER A 85 1.87 23.94 3.00
C SER A 85 3.32 24.30 2.66
N GLY A 86 3.62 24.55 1.39
CA GLY A 86 4.99 24.86 0.92
C GLY A 86 5.96 23.67 0.89
N CYS A 87 5.51 22.47 1.28
CA CYS A 87 6.26 21.22 1.17
C CYS A 87 5.78 20.45 -0.08
N SER A 88 6.15 20.92 -1.27
CA SER A 88 5.75 20.34 -2.56
C SER A 88 6.68 19.19 -2.96
N SER A 89 6.63 18.08 -2.24
CA SER A 89 7.31 16.83 -2.65
C SER A 89 6.39 16.04 -3.58
N PRO A 90 6.60 16.00 -4.90
CA PRO A 90 5.76 15.21 -5.80
C PRO A 90 5.84 13.72 -5.44
N VAL A 91 4.66 13.10 -5.30
CA VAL A 91 4.52 11.64 -5.20
C VAL A 91 4.38 11.08 -6.62
N MET A 92 5.32 10.25 -7.03
CA MET A 92 5.24 9.46 -8.25
C MET A 92 4.65 8.08 -7.92
N ILE A 93 3.63 7.72 -8.68
CA ILE A 93 3.02 6.39 -8.68
C ILE A 93 3.41 5.77 -10.02
N SER A 94 4.03 4.59 -9.99
CA SER A 94 4.42 3.86 -11.22
C SER A 94 3.32 2.90 -11.69
#